data_AF-A0A7C5PI46-F1
#
_entry.id   AF-A0A7C5PI46-F1
#
_cell.length_a   1.000
_cell.length_b   1.000
_cell.length_c   1.000
_cell.angle_alpha   90.00
_cell.angle_beta   90.00
_cell.angle_gamma   90.00
#
_symmetry.space_group_name_H-M   'P 1'
#
loop_
_entity.id
_entity.type
_entity.pdbx_description
1 polymer ?
#
loop_
_entity_poly.entity_id
_entity_poly.type
_entity_poly.pdbx_seq_one_letter_code
_entity_poly.pdbx_strand_id
1 'polypeptide(L)'
;MTARPRRPCRPACGWRSTECEWRSRTVNWLLPAILSSLLIVYNDQDPDSRSLAEYYAGKRGVPTNQLCRISVRAAETITRQEFNEQICAPLRDRLDGITTILLMRGVPLRIEHDPALGAVSTNQQEAARQRTEASVDSELALLPLGEWPLPGPLRNPWFYGGASGNVLPVGRLDGPDPATVRRMIDDALFAEKYGLHGRAYFDARGTREPGLREGDNWIRESYRFFREAGYECELDEQPAVFDEDYPMTDVAIYAGWYAPQATGPFQRSTFRFQPGAVAYHIHSFSAASVRSKTSYWVGPLLDKGAAATMGCVFEPYLAMTPVVPLFFRRLLDGRGFLEAGDYSQPVVSWQTTFVGDPRYRPFAVSLDEQIRRLEAAGRPEVEWAWLRKVNLGGGEKLCREKAAALQSPVLYEKLGDLTGDAAAYRQALQPAGDPYRYLRVASKLAAVYERRGQPREALALYEGLTAAFATRKNAPALNRKARELAVAAGATDKAALFQARLDEWERNKNENRNSEGNSRR
;
A
#
# COMPACT_ATOMS: atom_id res chain seq x y z
N MET A 1 -18.08 -67.95 -11.65
CA MET A 1 -16.75 -67.29 -11.66
C MET A 1 -16.96 -65.83 -12.03
N THR A 2 -17.06 -64.99 -11.01
CA THR A 2 -17.45 -63.58 -11.08
C THR A 2 -16.21 -62.69 -11.25
N ALA A 3 -16.21 -61.87 -12.29
CA ALA A 3 -15.16 -60.90 -12.58
C ALA A 3 -15.14 -59.77 -11.52
N ARG A 4 -13.99 -59.55 -10.88
CA ARG A 4 -13.68 -58.33 -10.12
C ARG A 4 -12.95 -57.34 -11.04
N PRO A 5 -13.37 -56.07 -11.14
CA PRO A 5 -12.57 -55.06 -11.80
C PRO A 5 -11.45 -54.56 -10.88
N ARG A 6 -10.24 -54.40 -11.45
CA ARG A 6 -9.07 -53.79 -10.81
C ARG A 6 -9.32 -52.29 -10.61
N ARG A 7 -9.03 -51.78 -9.40
CA ARG A 7 -9.04 -50.36 -9.06
C ARG A 7 -7.94 -49.61 -9.84
N PRO A 8 -8.18 -48.43 -10.43
CA PRO A 8 -7.12 -47.53 -10.82
C PRO A 8 -6.63 -46.73 -9.60
N CYS A 9 -5.31 -46.72 -9.42
CA CYS A 9 -4.59 -45.88 -8.47
C CYS A 9 -4.89 -44.39 -8.72
N ARG A 10 -5.17 -43.64 -7.64
CA ARG A 10 -5.19 -42.17 -7.67
C ARG A 10 -3.78 -41.64 -7.94
N PRO A 11 -3.56 -40.73 -8.89
CA PRO A 11 -2.37 -39.90 -8.88
C PRO A 11 -2.54 -38.72 -7.93
N ALA A 12 -1.41 -38.34 -7.36
CA ALA A 12 -1.23 -37.32 -6.35
C ALA A 12 -1.65 -35.91 -6.80
N CYS A 13 -1.98 -35.12 -5.79
CA CYS A 13 -2.17 -33.67 -5.82
C CYS A 13 -1.03 -33.00 -6.60
N GLY A 14 -1.36 -32.39 -7.73
CA GLY A 14 -0.44 -31.62 -8.56
C GLY A 14 -1.14 -30.33 -8.98
N TRP A 15 -0.82 -29.24 -8.28
CA TRP A 15 -1.17 -27.88 -8.67
C TRP A 15 -0.58 -27.60 -10.05
N ARG A 16 -1.40 -27.69 -11.10
CA ARG A 16 -1.06 -27.15 -12.41
C ARG A 16 -1.45 -25.67 -12.44
N SER A 17 -0.48 -24.86 -12.85
CA SER A 17 -0.51 -23.42 -13.05
C SER A 17 -1.75 -22.93 -13.80
N THR A 18 -2.58 -22.13 -13.14
CA THR A 18 -3.78 -21.45 -13.66
C THR A 18 -3.44 -20.08 -14.27
N GLU A 19 -2.51 -20.04 -15.24
CA GLU A 19 -2.13 -18.77 -15.91
C GLU A 19 -3.12 -18.30 -16.99
N CYS A 20 -4.17 -19.07 -17.33
CA CYS A 20 -5.09 -18.73 -18.43
C CYS A 20 -6.58 -18.58 -18.10
N GLU A 21 -7.05 -18.89 -16.88
CA GLU A 21 -8.50 -18.84 -16.56
C GLU A 21 -9.01 -17.51 -15.99
N TRP A 22 -8.13 -16.57 -15.62
CA TRP A 22 -8.53 -15.33 -14.97
C TRP A 22 -9.03 -14.23 -15.93
N ARG A 23 -8.68 -14.33 -17.23
CA ARG A 23 -8.94 -13.26 -18.22
C ARG A 23 -10.38 -13.22 -18.76
N SER A 24 -11.20 -14.25 -18.54
CA SER A 24 -12.49 -14.42 -19.25
C SER A 24 -13.74 -14.18 -18.41
N ARG A 25 -13.63 -13.80 -17.12
CA ARG A 25 -14.83 -13.53 -16.29
C ARG A 25 -15.27 -12.08 -16.37
N THR A 26 -15.80 -11.67 -17.51
CA THR A 26 -16.70 -10.50 -17.63
C THR A 26 -18.05 -10.89 -17.03
N VAL A 27 -18.15 -10.88 -15.69
CA VAL A 27 -19.45 -11.04 -15.02
C VAL A 27 -20.19 -9.71 -15.09
N ASN A 28 -21.41 -9.75 -15.63
CA ASN A 28 -22.31 -8.61 -15.78
C ASN A 28 -22.44 -7.84 -14.44
N TRP A 29 -22.05 -6.56 -14.43
CA TRP A 29 -21.61 -5.82 -13.23
C TRP A 29 -22.68 -4.99 -12.50
N LEU A 30 -23.94 -5.43 -12.51
CA LEU A 30 -25.00 -4.85 -11.68
C LEU A 30 -25.19 -5.68 -10.40
N LEU A 31 -24.16 -5.70 -9.55
CA LEU A 31 -24.36 -6.13 -8.17
C LEU A 31 -24.90 -4.92 -7.38
N PRO A 32 -26.04 -5.04 -6.68
CA PRO A 32 -26.55 -3.99 -5.79
C PRO A 32 -25.48 -3.67 -4.75
N ALA A 33 -25.46 -2.44 -4.23
CA ALA A 33 -24.46 -1.97 -3.26
C ALA A 33 -24.34 -2.95 -2.07
N ILE A 34 -23.34 -3.85 -2.12
CA ILE A 34 -23.22 -4.99 -1.20
C ILE A 34 -22.89 -4.52 0.23
N LEU A 35 -22.48 -3.26 0.40
CA LEU A 35 -22.18 -2.62 1.68
C LEU A 35 -23.22 -1.54 2.06
N SER A 36 -24.49 -1.75 1.70
CA SER A 36 -25.57 -0.76 1.86
C SER A 36 -25.87 -0.40 3.32
N SER A 37 -25.71 -1.35 4.25
CA SER A 37 -25.98 -1.18 5.68
C SER A 37 -24.74 -1.45 6.53
N LEU A 38 -24.34 -0.49 7.36
CA LEU A 38 -23.04 -0.46 8.04
C LEU A 38 -23.21 -0.26 9.55
N LEU A 39 -22.78 -1.23 10.35
CA LEU A 39 -22.70 -1.08 11.80
C LEU A 39 -21.36 -0.46 12.19
N ILE A 40 -21.38 0.73 12.81
CA ILE A 40 -20.18 1.41 13.31
C ILE A 40 -20.01 1.05 14.79
N VAL A 41 -18.92 0.39 15.13
CA VAL A 41 -18.61 -0.05 16.50
C VAL A 41 -17.55 0.88 17.09
N TYR A 42 -17.88 1.53 18.20
CA TYR A 42 -16.96 2.42 18.92
C TYR A 42 -16.75 1.95 20.36
N ASN A 43 -15.55 2.17 20.89
CA ASN A 43 -15.17 1.79 22.25
C ASN A 43 -15.27 3.00 23.19
N ASP A 44 -16.12 2.93 24.21
CA ASP A 44 -16.32 4.04 25.15
C ASP A 44 -15.15 4.27 26.13
N GLN A 45 -14.22 3.32 26.24
CA GLN A 45 -13.00 3.46 27.05
C GLN A 45 -11.86 4.17 26.29
N ASP A 46 -12.02 4.46 25.00
CA ASP A 46 -11.12 5.33 24.24
C ASP A 46 -11.80 6.70 24.04
N PRO A 47 -11.20 7.80 24.53
CA PRO A 47 -11.86 9.11 24.57
C PRO A 47 -12.19 9.68 23.18
N ASP A 48 -11.48 9.24 22.13
CA ASP A 48 -11.63 9.75 20.78
C ASP A 48 -12.57 8.88 19.91
N SER A 49 -12.78 7.62 20.30
CA SER A 49 -13.52 6.62 19.49
C SER A 49 -14.92 7.08 19.10
N ARG A 50 -15.69 7.59 20.07
CA ARG A 50 -17.07 8.03 19.84
C ARG A 50 -17.13 9.22 18.90
N SER A 51 -16.28 10.23 19.10
CA SER A 51 -16.30 11.44 18.27
C SER A 51 -15.89 11.14 16.83
N LEU A 52 -14.97 10.19 16.62
CA LEU A 52 -14.59 9.70 15.30
C LEU A 52 -15.74 8.90 14.65
N ALA A 53 -16.46 8.08 15.42
CA ALA A 53 -17.62 7.31 14.93
C ALA A 53 -18.73 8.25 14.44
N GLU A 54 -19.08 9.25 15.26
CA GLU A 54 -20.08 10.27 14.94
C GLU A 54 -19.63 11.12 13.73
N TYR A 55 -18.34 11.44 13.64
CA TYR A 55 -17.78 12.14 12.48
C TYR A 55 -17.93 11.35 11.19
N TYR A 56 -17.51 10.08 11.19
CA TYR A 56 -17.64 9.19 10.04
C TYR A 56 -19.11 9.03 9.63
N ALA A 57 -19.99 8.80 10.60
CA ALA A 57 -21.42 8.64 10.37
C ALA A 57 -22.02 9.88 9.72
N GLY A 58 -21.69 11.08 10.21
CA GLY A 58 -22.14 12.34 9.62
C GLY A 58 -21.63 12.54 8.19
N LYS A 59 -20.38 12.20 7.90
CA LYS A 59 -19.80 12.31 6.56
C LYS A 59 -20.40 11.33 5.54
N ARG A 60 -20.73 10.11 5.98
CA ARG A 60 -21.25 9.03 5.12
C ARG A 60 -22.77 8.89 5.17
N GLY A 61 -23.46 9.73 5.94
CA GLY A 61 -24.91 9.66 6.14
C GLY A 61 -25.37 8.36 6.78
N VAL A 62 -24.55 7.77 7.67
CA VAL A 62 -24.89 6.54 8.39
C VAL A 62 -25.87 6.88 9.52
N PRO A 63 -27.04 6.22 9.60
CA PRO A 63 -28.01 6.47 10.66
C PRO A 63 -27.43 6.27 12.07
N THR A 64 -27.84 7.11 13.03
CA THR A 64 -27.33 7.06 14.41
C THR A 64 -27.68 5.77 15.15
N ASN A 65 -28.76 5.08 14.77
CA ASN A 65 -29.12 3.76 15.29
C ASN A 65 -28.19 2.63 14.79
N GLN A 66 -27.30 2.91 13.82
CA GLN A 66 -26.25 2.00 13.38
C GLN A 66 -24.91 2.25 14.10
N LEU A 67 -24.88 3.11 15.12
CA LEU A 67 -23.75 3.21 16.04
C LEU A 67 -23.96 2.22 17.20
N CYS A 68 -22.97 1.36 17.42
CA CYS A 68 -22.93 0.37 18.47
C CYS A 68 -21.80 0.70 19.44
N ARG A 69 -22.17 0.90 20.70
CA ARG A 69 -21.22 1.10 21.80
C ARG A 69 -20.76 -0.25 22.32
N ILE A 70 -19.44 -0.41 22.47
CA ILE A 70 -18.85 -1.43 23.32
C ILE A 70 -18.02 -0.77 24.42
N SER A 71 -17.73 -1.53 25.49
CA SER A 71 -16.87 -1.11 26.59
C SER A 71 -15.82 -2.17 26.81
N VAL A 72 -14.61 -1.93 26.31
CA VAL A 72 -13.47 -2.84 26.38
C VAL A 72 -12.20 -2.04 26.64
N ARG A 73 -11.21 -2.64 27.31
CA ARG A 73 -9.92 -1.98 27.54
C ARG A 73 -9.33 -1.47 26.21
N ALA A 74 -8.93 -0.19 26.18
CA ALA A 74 -8.36 0.46 24.99
C ALA A 74 -6.91 0.01 24.70
N ALA A 75 -6.73 -1.28 24.41
CA ALA A 75 -5.46 -1.90 24.06
C ALA A 75 -5.54 -2.59 22.69
N GLU A 76 -4.39 -2.88 22.06
CA GLU A 76 -4.37 -3.57 20.77
C GLU A 76 -4.56 -5.10 20.91
N THR A 77 -4.37 -5.67 22.09
CA THR A 77 -4.56 -7.12 22.36
C THR A 77 -5.67 -7.34 23.38
N ILE A 78 -6.50 -8.34 23.13
CA ILE A 78 -7.61 -8.79 23.99
C ILE A 78 -7.55 -10.31 24.21
N THR A 79 -8.06 -10.80 25.34
CA THR A 79 -8.22 -12.24 25.56
C THR A 79 -9.40 -12.80 24.75
N ARG A 80 -9.43 -14.11 24.48
CA ARG A 80 -10.57 -14.73 23.79
C ARG A 80 -11.88 -14.60 24.59
N GLN A 81 -11.81 -14.71 25.91
CA GLN A 81 -12.95 -14.53 26.79
C GLN A 81 -13.50 -13.09 26.70
N GLU A 82 -12.63 -12.09 26.87
CA GLU A 82 -12.99 -10.68 26.78
C GLU A 82 -13.57 -10.35 25.40
N PHE A 83 -13.01 -10.89 24.32
CA PHE A 83 -13.56 -10.74 22.96
C PHE A 83 -15.00 -11.26 22.85
N ASN A 84 -15.25 -12.47 23.34
CA ASN A 84 -16.58 -13.07 23.28
C ASN A 84 -17.60 -12.29 24.11
N GLU A 85 -17.24 -11.88 25.33
CA GLU A 85 -18.14 -11.22 26.29
C GLU A 85 -18.35 -9.74 25.99
N GLN A 86 -17.28 -9.00 25.66
CA GLN A 86 -17.29 -7.54 25.58
C GLN A 86 -17.43 -7.01 24.14
N ILE A 87 -17.21 -7.85 23.12
CA ILE A 87 -17.32 -7.48 21.70
C ILE A 87 -18.37 -8.32 20.97
N CYS A 88 -18.27 -9.65 20.94
CA CYS A 88 -19.22 -10.47 20.18
C CYS A 88 -20.64 -10.38 20.74
N ALA A 89 -20.82 -10.58 22.06
CA ALA A 89 -22.13 -10.56 22.69
C ALA A 89 -22.95 -9.29 22.40
N PRO A 90 -22.42 -8.05 22.59
CA PRO A 90 -23.20 -6.84 22.30
C PRO A 90 -23.48 -6.62 20.81
N LEU A 91 -22.72 -7.24 19.91
CA LEU A 91 -22.89 -7.10 18.47
C LEU A 91 -23.93 -8.06 17.89
N ARG A 92 -24.12 -9.25 18.47
CA ARG A 92 -25.05 -10.29 17.95
C ARG A 92 -26.46 -9.78 17.73
N ASP A 93 -27.00 -9.03 18.69
CA ASP A 93 -28.36 -8.50 18.63
C ASP A 93 -28.50 -7.27 17.69
N ARG A 94 -27.40 -6.85 17.06
CA ARG A 94 -27.33 -5.67 16.20
C ARG A 94 -27.09 -6.01 14.73
N LEU A 95 -27.05 -7.29 14.36
CA LEU A 95 -26.72 -7.73 13.01
C LEU A 95 -27.89 -7.76 12.02
N ASP A 96 -29.14 -7.62 12.50
CA ASP A 96 -30.30 -7.65 11.61
C ASP A 96 -30.21 -6.56 10.53
N GLY A 97 -30.28 -6.97 9.26
CA GLY A 97 -30.11 -6.09 8.11
C GLY A 97 -28.74 -5.42 7.96
N ILE A 98 -27.72 -5.79 8.75
CA ILE A 98 -26.35 -5.27 8.62
C ILE A 98 -25.56 -6.09 7.62
N THR A 99 -24.86 -5.41 6.71
CA THR A 99 -24.02 -6.04 5.66
C THR A 99 -22.53 -5.82 5.88
N THR A 100 -22.14 -4.98 6.83
CA THR A 100 -20.74 -4.59 7.05
C THR A 100 -20.56 -4.10 8.48
N ILE A 101 -19.41 -4.40 9.08
CA ILE A 101 -19.00 -3.80 10.36
C ILE A 101 -17.78 -2.90 10.13
N LEU A 102 -17.83 -1.69 10.71
CA LEU A 102 -16.72 -0.78 10.81
C LEU A 102 -16.31 -0.63 12.27
N LEU A 103 -15.09 -1.07 12.59
CA LEU A 103 -14.50 -0.87 13.91
C LEU A 103 -13.79 0.48 13.96
N MET A 104 -14.09 1.28 14.98
CA MET A 104 -13.40 2.56 15.18
C MET A 104 -12.17 2.38 16.08
N ARG A 105 -11.28 3.37 16.05
CA ARG A 105 -10.16 3.53 16.99
C ARG A 105 -10.57 3.14 18.41
N GLY A 106 -9.69 2.44 19.12
CA GLY A 106 -9.94 2.00 20.48
C GLY A 106 -10.47 0.57 20.57
N VAL A 107 -11.08 0.02 19.51
CA VAL A 107 -11.41 -1.40 19.44
C VAL A 107 -10.11 -2.22 19.32
N PRO A 108 -9.94 -3.31 20.10
CA PRO A 108 -8.74 -4.15 20.03
C PRO A 108 -8.43 -4.67 18.63
N LEU A 109 -7.14 -4.89 18.37
CA LEU A 109 -6.62 -5.26 17.06
C LEU A 109 -6.58 -6.78 16.86
N ARG A 110 -6.19 -7.50 17.91
CA ARG A 110 -5.94 -8.94 17.84
C ARG A 110 -6.33 -9.67 19.12
N ILE A 111 -6.70 -10.92 18.95
CA ILE A 111 -7.03 -11.85 20.03
C ILE A 111 -5.80 -12.68 20.32
N GLU A 112 -5.42 -12.80 21.58
CA GLU A 112 -4.28 -13.62 21.98
C GLU A 112 -4.54 -15.12 21.79
N HIS A 113 -3.45 -15.89 21.69
CA HIS A 113 -3.54 -17.34 21.65
C HIS A 113 -4.00 -17.89 23.00
N ASP A 114 -5.05 -18.69 22.98
CA ASP A 114 -5.48 -19.49 24.13
C ASP A 114 -5.08 -20.97 23.91
N PRO A 115 -4.08 -21.49 24.64
CA PRO A 115 -3.64 -22.87 24.54
C PRO A 115 -4.70 -23.90 24.96
N ALA A 116 -5.66 -23.52 25.82
CA ALA A 116 -6.73 -24.41 26.27
C ALA A 116 -7.80 -24.66 25.21
N LEU A 117 -7.89 -23.76 24.22
CA LEU A 117 -8.86 -23.83 23.11
C LEU A 117 -8.23 -24.35 21.80
N GLY A 118 -6.92 -24.57 21.78
CA GLY A 118 -6.20 -25.12 20.63
C GLY A 118 -6.49 -26.62 20.44
N ALA A 119 -6.43 -27.08 19.19
CA ALA A 119 -6.46 -28.52 18.93
C ALA A 119 -5.11 -29.16 19.30
N VAL A 120 -5.16 -30.29 20.01
CA VAL A 120 -3.97 -31.06 20.40
C VAL A 120 -3.49 -31.87 19.20
N SER A 121 -2.42 -31.42 18.54
CA SER A 121 -1.72 -32.21 17.52
C SER A 121 -0.30 -32.52 17.96
N THR A 122 0.12 -33.78 17.77
CA THR A 122 1.52 -34.22 17.96
C THR A 122 2.41 -33.84 16.77
N ASN A 123 1.82 -33.37 15.67
CA ASN A 123 2.54 -32.87 14.50
C ASN A 123 2.72 -31.35 14.61
N GLN A 124 3.98 -30.91 14.74
CA GLN A 124 4.32 -29.48 14.88
C GLN A 124 3.80 -28.61 13.72
N GLN A 125 3.72 -29.13 12.49
CA GLN A 125 3.23 -28.38 11.34
C GLN A 125 1.70 -28.20 11.35
N GLU A 126 0.97 -29.18 11.88
CA GLU A 126 -0.47 -29.08 12.08
C GLU A 126 -0.80 -28.19 13.28
N ALA A 127 -0.05 -28.33 14.38
CA ALA A 127 -0.17 -27.47 15.56
C ALA A 127 0.06 -25.99 15.20
N ALA A 128 1.06 -25.69 14.35
CA ALA A 128 1.30 -24.32 13.87
C ALA A 128 0.14 -23.73 13.04
N ARG A 129 -0.72 -24.58 12.48
CA ARG A 129 -1.92 -24.19 11.72
C ARG A 129 -3.21 -24.21 12.55
N GLN A 130 -3.17 -24.73 13.78
CA GLN A 130 -4.29 -24.82 14.71
C GLN A 130 -4.23 -23.74 15.80
N ARG A 131 -3.68 -22.58 15.45
CA ARG A 131 -3.60 -21.41 16.34
C ARG A 131 -4.98 -20.82 16.56
N THR A 132 -5.22 -20.30 17.75
CA THR A 132 -6.48 -19.65 18.16
C THR A 132 -6.39 -18.12 18.21
N GLU A 133 -5.20 -17.58 17.94
CA GLU A 133 -5.00 -16.13 17.77
C GLU A 133 -5.40 -15.70 16.36
N ALA A 134 -6.01 -14.53 16.26
CA ALA A 134 -6.50 -13.95 15.02
C ALA A 134 -6.63 -12.43 15.16
N SER A 135 -6.84 -11.73 14.04
CA SER A 135 -7.31 -10.35 14.09
C SER A 135 -8.76 -10.32 14.57
N VAL A 136 -9.10 -9.27 15.33
CA VAL A 136 -10.48 -9.04 15.80
C VAL A 136 -11.43 -8.88 14.61
N ASP A 137 -10.98 -8.22 13.54
CA ASP A 137 -11.74 -8.00 12.32
C ASP A 137 -12.12 -9.34 11.66
N SER A 138 -11.16 -10.24 11.49
CA SER A 138 -11.36 -11.51 10.79
C SER A 138 -12.23 -12.49 11.55
N GLU A 139 -12.24 -12.42 12.89
CA GLU A 139 -13.11 -13.21 13.75
C GLU A 139 -14.54 -12.66 13.78
N LEU A 140 -14.71 -11.34 13.83
CA LEU A 140 -16.04 -10.72 13.73
C LEU A 140 -16.70 -10.97 12.38
N ALA A 141 -15.92 -11.23 11.32
CA ALA A 141 -16.46 -11.62 10.02
C ALA A 141 -17.31 -12.90 10.09
N LEU A 142 -17.08 -13.76 11.09
CA LEU A 142 -17.80 -15.02 11.30
C LEU A 142 -19.00 -14.87 12.23
N LEU A 143 -19.25 -13.68 12.79
CA LEU A 143 -20.31 -13.47 13.77
C LEU A 143 -21.71 -13.94 13.30
N PRO A 144 -22.10 -13.81 12.00
CA PRO A 144 -23.37 -14.35 11.51
C PRO A 144 -23.52 -15.89 11.61
N LEU A 145 -22.42 -16.64 11.72
CA LEU A 145 -22.45 -18.10 11.87
C LEU A 145 -22.91 -18.56 13.25
N GLY A 146 -22.86 -17.67 14.25
CA GLY A 146 -23.11 -18.02 15.65
C GLY A 146 -21.92 -18.74 16.28
N GLU A 147 -21.70 -20.00 15.89
CA GLU A 147 -20.57 -20.83 16.33
C GLU A 147 -19.68 -21.22 15.14
N TRP A 148 -18.36 -21.18 15.33
CA TRP A 148 -17.38 -21.58 14.32
C TRP A 148 -16.17 -22.27 14.95
N PRO A 149 -15.42 -23.09 14.19
CA PRO A 149 -14.17 -23.66 14.66
C PRO A 149 -13.16 -22.55 14.99
N LEU A 150 -12.64 -22.55 16.22
CA LEU A 150 -11.64 -21.57 16.66
C LEU A 150 -10.21 -21.84 16.16
N PRO A 151 -9.72 -23.09 16.09
CA PRO A 151 -8.35 -23.35 15.66
C PRO A 151 -8.19 -23.21 14.14
N GLY A 152 -7.31 -22.31 13.73
CA GLY A 152 -6.84 -22.19 12.36
C GLY A 152 -7.73 -21.39 11.42
N PRO A 153 -7.27 -21.19 10.18
CA PRO A 153 -7.98 -20.37 9.20
C PRO A 153 -9.19 -21.12 8.62
N LEU A 154 -10.27 -20.37 8.36
CA LEU A 154 -11.43 -20.84 7.60
C LEU A 154 -11.39 -20.29 6.18
N ARG A 155 -11.94 -21.03 5.22
CA ARG A 155 -12.02 -20.55 3.82
C ARG A 155 -12.93 -19.34 3.73
N ASN A 156 -12.47 -18.29 3.04
CA ASN A 156 -13.29 -17.12 2.76
C ASN A 156 -14.19 -17.37 1.53
N PRO A 157 -15.54 -17.40 1.66
CA PRO A 157 -16.44 -17.57 0.53
C PRO A 157 -16.33 -16.47 -0.53
N TRP A 158 -15.96 -15.23 -0.13
CA TRP A 158 -15.79 -14.10 -1.05
C TRP A 158 -14.69 -14.33 -2.08
N PHE A 159 -13.58 -14.95 -1.66
CA PHE A 159 -12.46 -15.28 -2.53
C PHE A 159 -12.78 -16.45 -3.47
N TYR A 160 -13.47 -17.48 -2.98
CA TYR A 160 -13.77 -18.70 -3.75
C TYR A 160 -15.11 -18.64 -4.52
N GLY A 161 -15.82 -17.52 -4.50
CA GLY A 161 -17.10 -17.33 -5.21
C GLY A 161 -18.25 -18.16 -4.64
N GLY A 162 -18.19 -18.50 -3.35
CA GLY A 162 -19.28 -19.14 -2.62
C GLY A 162 -20.34 -18.13 -2.18
N ALA A 163 -21.47 -18.61 -1.65
CA ALA A 163 -22.48 -17.75 -1.05
C ALA A 163 -21.87 -16.99 0.14
N SER A 164 -21.74 -15.66 0.02
CA SER A 164 -21.12 -14.80 1.03
C SER A 164 -21.98 -14.60 2.28
N GLY A 165 -23.26 -15.03 2.26
CA GLY A 165 -24.24 -14.75 3.32
C GLY A 165 -23.86 -15.22 4.74
N ASN A 166 -22.76 -15.97 4.87
CA ASN A 166 -22.24 -16.49 6.12
C ASN A 166 -20.96 -15.77 6.62
N VAL A 167 -20.39 -14.84 5.84
CA VAL A 167 -19.19 -14.07 6.22
C VAL A 167 -19.43 -12.59 5.96
N LEU A 168 -19.35 -11.80 7.02
CA LEU A 168 -19.59 -10.36 7.00
C LEU A 168 -18.27 -9.60 6.77
N PRO A 169 -18.20 -8.68 5.79
CA PRO A 169 -17.07 -7.76 5.67
C PRO A 169 -16.85 -6.95 6.95
N VAL A 170 -15.64 -6.99 7.50
CA VAL A 170 -15.22 -6.21 8.67
C VAL A 170 -13.93 -5.46 8.37
N GLY A 171 -13.97 -4.14 8.53
CA GLY A 171 -12.79 -3.28 8.42
C GLY A 171 -12.71 -2.32 9.59
N ARG A 172 -11.63 -1.54 9.64
CA ARG A 172 -11.42 -0.58 10.72
C ARG A 172 -10.93 0.79 10.26
N LEU A 173 -11.29 1.81 11.02
CA LEU A 173 -10.71 3.15 11.00
C LEU A 173 -9.95 3.37 12.32
N ASP A 174 -8.67 3.02 12.31
CA ASP A 174 -7.72 3.18 13.42
C ASP A 174 -6.38 3.69 12.87
N GLY A 175 -5.48 4.12 13.74
CA GLY A 175 -4.18 4.66 13.36
C GLY A 175 -3.40 5.17 14.56
N PRO A 176 -2.22 5.80 14.37
CA PRO A 176 -1.40 6.29 15.48
C PRO A 176 -2.11 7.30 16.38
N ASP A 177 -2.91 8.19 15.80
CA ASP A 177 -3.62 9.24 16.52
C ASP A 177 -5.00 9.55 15.89
N PRO A 178 -5.91 10.22 16.62
CA PRO A 178 -7.24 10.58 16.10
C PRO A 178 -7.20 11.48 14.87
N ALA A 179 -6.20 12.35 14.76
CA ALA A 179 -6.04 13.23 13.61
C ALA A 179 -5.76 12.44 12.32
N THR A 180 -4.98 11.36 12.43
CA THR A 180 -4.72 10.42 11.34
C THR A 180 -6.02 9.75 10.89
N VAL A 181 -6.84 9.26 11.83
CA VAL A 181 -8.12 8.62 11.49
C VAL A 181 -9.07 9.60 10.80
N ARG A 182 -9.19 10.82 11.33
CA ARG A 182 -10.01 11.87 10.72
C ARG A 182 -9.55 12.22 9.30
N ARG A 183 -8.24 12.35 9.10
CA ARG A 183 -7.63 12.59 7.78
C ARG A 183 -7.94 11.45 6.82
N MET A 184 -7.83 10.18 7.22
CA MET A 184 -8.16 9.03 6.36
C MET A 184 -9.58 9.12 5.80
N ILE A 185 -10.56 9.55 6.60
CA ILE A 185 -11.95 9.73 6.19
C ILE A 185 -12.06 10.86 5.15
N ASP A 186 -11.47 12.01 5.44
CA ASP A 186 -11.54 13.19 4.55
C ASP A 186 -10.81 12.93 3.22
N ASP A 187 -9.66 12.26 3.26
CA ASP A 187 -8.86 11.89 2.11
C ASP A 187 -9.58 10.87 1.22
N ALA A 188 -10.28 9.89 1.80
CA ALA A 188 -11.10 8.94 1.06
C ALA A 188 -12.23 9.64 0.29
N LEU A 189 -12.95 10.56 0.95
CA LEU A 189 -14.01 11.35 0.32
C LEU A 189 -13.47 12.30 -0.75
N PHE A 190 -12.28 12.87 -0.52
CA PHE A 190 -11.59 13.70 -1.49
C PHE A 190 -11.31 12.92 -2.78
N ALA A 191 -10.68 11.75 -2.66
CA ALA A 191 -10.33 10.92 -3.81
C ALA A 191 -11.55 10.28 -4.50
N GLU A 192 -12.65 10.02 -3.79
CA GLU A 192 -13.91 9.64 -4.45
C GLU A 192 -14.50 10.78 -5.30
N LYS A 193 -14.38 12.01 -4.81
CA LYS A 193 -14.91 13.17 -5.52
C LYS A 193 -14.06 13.53 -6.73
N TYR A 194 -12.74 13.56 -6.56
CA TYR A 194 -11.82 14.12 -7.55
C TYR A 194 -10.96 13.09 -8.26
N GLY A 195 -10.94 11.83 -7.81
CA GLY A 195 -10.04 10.79 -8.28
C GLY A 195 -8.78 10.66 -7.41
N LEU A 196 -8.11 9.51 -7.54
CA LEU A 196 -6.83 9.24 -6.89
C LEU A 196 -5.67 9.62 -7.82
N HIS A 197 -4.90 10.64 -7.45
CA HIS A 197 -3.91 11.29 -8.31
C HIS A 197 -2.49 11.16 -7.77
N GLY A 198 -1.52 10.93 -8.68
CA GLY A 198 -0.12 10.78 -8.35
C GLY A 198 0.54 9.61 -9.07
N ARG A 199 1.64 9.14 -8.51
CA ARG A 199 2.48 8.03 -8.99
C ARG A 199 2.18 6.73 -8.24
N ALA A 200 2.49 5.62 -8.88
CA ALA A 200 2.41 4.29 -8.29
C ALA A 200 3.81 3.68 -8.18
N TYR A 201 4.16 3.15 -7.00
CA TYR A 201 5.47 2.56 -6.72
C TYR A 201 5.30 1.10 -6.30
N PHE A 202 6.04 0.22 -6.97
CA PHE A 202 5.99 -1.22 -6.77
C PHE A 202 7.39 -1.72 -6.41
N ASP A 203 7.53 -2.34 -5.25
CA ASP A 203 8.81 -2.77 -4.67
C ASP A 203 8.85 -4.30 -4.58
N ALA A 204 9.36 -4.93 -5.64
CA ALA A 204 9.57 -6.38 -5.73
C ALA A 204 11.03 -6.71 -5.40
N ARG A 205 11.29 -7.95 -4.95
CA ARG A 205 12.62 -8.38 -4.50
C ARG A 205 13.48 -8.99 -5.61
N GLY A 206 12.90 -9.24 -6.78
CA GLY A 206 13.54 -10.03 -7.83
C GLY A 206 13.81 -11.48 -7.42
N THR A 207 13.11 -12.00 -6.40
CA THR A 207 13.41 -13.32 -5.83
C THR A 207 12.93 -14.45 -6.74
N ARG A 208 13.75 -15.51 -6.82
CA ARG A 208 13.44 -16.75 -7.54
C ARG A 208 13.15 -17.92 -6.60
N GLU A 209 13.16 -17.68 -5.28
CA GLU A 209 12.90 -18.71 -4.27
C GLU A 209 11.46 -19.25 -4.41
N PRO A 210 11.24 -20.56 -4.56
CA PRO A 210 9.92 -21.12 -4.90
C PRO A 210 8.77 -20.70 -3.97
N GLY A 211 9.01 -20.63 -2.65
CA GLY A 211 8.00 -20.24 -1.66
C GLY A 211 7.75 -18.74 -1.55
N LEU A 212 8.58 -17.91 -2.19
CA LEU A 212 8.50 -16.44 -2.16
C LEU A 212 8.19 -15.86 -3.54
N ARG A 213 8.41 -16.61 -4.62
CA ARG A 213 8.17 -16.14 -5.99
C ARG A 213 6.75 -15.59 -6.21
N GLU A 214 5.76 -16.12 -5.50
CA GLU A 214 4.38 -15.68 -5.61
C GLU A 214 4.17 -14.22 -5.16
N GLY A 215 4.77 -13.79 -4.04
CA GLY A 215 4.68 -12.41 -3.58
C GLY A 215 5.30 -11.43 -4.59
N ASP A 216 6.41 -11.83 -5.19
CA ASP A 216 7.08 -11.07 -6.24
C ASP A 216 6.22 -10.94 -7.51
N ASN A 217 5.53 -12.02 -7.89
CA ASN A 217 4.59 -12.01 -9.00
C ASN A 217 3.37 -11.12 -8.73
N TRP A 218 2.86 -11.09 -7.50
CA TRP A 218 1.77 -10.22 -7.10
C TRP A 218 2.12 -8.74 -7.24
N ILE A 219 3.33 -8.34 -6.85
CA ILE A 219 3.81 -6.95 -7.02
C ILE A 219 3.94 -6.61 -8.52
N ARG A 220 4.53 -7.49 -9.33
CA ARG A 220 4.67 -7.29 -10.79
C ARG A 220 3.33 -7.17 -11.51
N GLU A 221 2.36 -8.00 -11.15
CA GLU A 221 1.03 -7.98 -11.77
C GLU A 221 0.27 -6.71 -11.39
N SER A 222 0.37 -6.28 -10.12
CA SER A 222 -0.18 -5.01 -9.66
C SER A 222 0.41 -3.82 -10.43
N TYR A 223 1.73 -3.82 -10.65
CA TYR A 223 2.40 -2.82 -11.51
C TYR A 223 1.78 -2.77 -12.92
N ARG A 224 1.54 -3.92 -13.55
CA ARG A 224 0.92 -3.98 -14.89
C ARG A 224 -0.47 -3.38 -14.91
N PHE A 225 -1.31 -3.68 -13.91
CA PHE A 225 -2.67 -3.13 -13.84
C PHE A 225 -2.68 -1.61 -13.73
N PHE A 226 -1.80 -1.01 -12.93
CA PHE A 226 -1.73 0.44 -12.80
C PHE A 226 -1.13 1.12 -14.03
N ARG A 227 -0.15 0.48 -14.68
CA ARG A 227 0.37 0.91 -15.99
C ARG A 227 -0.74 0.96 -17.03
N GLU A 228 -1.54 -0.11 -17.13
CA GLU A 228 -2.69 -0.19 -18.05
C GLU A 228 -3.78 0.83 -17.69
N ALA A 229 -3.95 1.17 -16.42
CA ALA A 229 -4.85 2.23 -15.95
C ALA A 229 -4.28 3.66 -16.15
N GLY A 230 -3.11 3.79 -16.79
CA GLY A 230 -2.51 5.07 -17.18
C GLY A 230 -1.69 5.78 -16.10
N TYR A 231 -1.37 5.13 -14.97
CA TYR A 231 -0.52 5.75 -13.96
C TYR A 231 0.95 5.82 -14.41
N GLU A 232 1.68 6.82 -13.92
CA GLU A 232 3.14 6.74 -13.90
C GLU A 232 3.56 5.74 -12.82
N CYS A 233 4.20 4.66 -13.24
CA CYS A 233 4.57 3.57 -12.35
C CYS A 233 6.08 3.35 -12.37
N GLU A 234 6.65 3.15 -11.18
CA GLU A 234 8.01 2.66 -10.98
C GLU A 234 7.94 1.23 -10.44
N LEU A 235 8.74 0.33 -11.00
CA LEU A 235 8.93 -1.03 -10.50
C LEU A 235 10.40 -1.19 -10.10
N ASP A 236 10.63 -1.47 -8.83
CA ASP A 236 11.91 -1.97 -8.35
C ASP A 236 11.87 -3.49 -8.32
N GLU A 237 12.94 -4.11 -8.78
CA GLU A 237 13.14 -5.57 -8.75
C GLU A 237 14.44 -5.95 -8.04
N GLN A 238 15.06 -5.00 -7.34
CA GLN A 238 16.27 -5.28 -6.57
C GLN A 238 15.93 -6.00 -5.26
N PRO A 239 16.83 -6.86 -4.73
CA PRO A 239 16.60 -7.52 -3.46
C PRO A 239 16.43 -6.57 -2.27
N ALA A 240 17.01 -5.38 -2.35
CA ALA A 240 16.85 -4.32 -1.36
C ALA A 240 15.62 -3.48 -1.73
N VAL A 241 14.81 -3.15 -0.72
CA VAL A 241 13.72 -2.18 -0.84
C VAL A 241 14.23 -0.80 -1.26
N PHE A 242 13.33 0.05 -1.74
CA PHE A 242 13.67 1.43 -2.09
C PHE A 242 14.49 2.11 -0.99
N ASP A 243 15.63 2.69 -1.37
CA ASP A 243 16.50 3.42 -0.44
C ASP A 243 15.80 4.68 0.11
N GLU A 244 16.20 5.12 1.30
CA GLU A 244 15.65 6.33 1.93
C GLU A 244 15.68 7.55 1.01
N ASP A 245 16.76 7.70 0.25
CA ASP A 245 16.95 8.81 -0.66
C ASP A 245 16.51 8.54 -2.09
N TYR A 246 15.82 7.42 -2.34
CA TYR A 246 15.17 7.19 -3.61
C TYR A 246 14.14 8.31 -3.85
N PRO A 247 14.05 8.89 -5.07
CA PRO A 247 13.23 10.06 -5.35
C PRO A 247 11.72 9.73 -5.50
N MET A 248 11.19 9.01 -4.52
CA MET A 248 9.77 8.72 -4.35
C MET A 248 9.03 9.99 -3.95
N THR A 249 8.14 10.46 -4.81
CA THR A 249 7.33 11.66 -4.62
C THR A 249 5.94 11.45 -5.20
N ASP A 250 4.97 12.22 -4.72
CA ASP A 250 3.60 12.21 -5.24
C ASP A 250 2.93 10.83 -5.20
N VAL A 251 3.14 10.05 -4.14
CA VAL A 251 2.71 8.64 -4.07
C VAL A 251 1.21 8.52 -3.86
N ALA A 252 0.50 7.98 -4.85
CA ALA A 252 -0.90 7.61 -4.77
C ALA A 252 -1.09 6.12 -4.46
N ILE A 253 -0.19 5.28 -4.97
CA ILE A 253 -0.22 3.83 -4.78
C ILE A 253 1.17 3.36 -4.36
N TYR A 254 1.23 2.52 -3.33
CA TYR A 254 2.43 1.79 -2.96
C TYR A 254 2.11 0.32 -2.71
N ALA A 255 2.91 -0.57 -3.28
CA ALA A 255 2.88 -2.00 -2.96
C ALA A 255 4.31 -2.54 -2.91
N GLY A 256 4.73 -3.12 -1.77
CA GLY A 256 6.09 -3.61 -1.62
C GLY A 256 6.24 -4.83 -0.73
N TRP A 257 7.43 -5.43 -0.69
CA TRP A 257 7.82 -6.48 0.25
C TRP A 257 9.34 -6.73 0.24
N TYR A 258 10.03 -7.34 1.22
CA TYR A 258 9.60 -8.02 2.45
C TYR A 258 10.55 -7.57 3.58
N ALA A 259 10.38 -6.32 4.05
CA ALA A 259 11.14 -5.77 5.15
C ALA A 259 10.29 -5.74 6.45
N PRO A 260 10.88 -5.99 7.63
CA PRO A 260 10.10 -6.10 8.86
C PRO A 260 9.57 -4.78 9.42
N GLN A 261 10.23 -3.68 9.05
CA GLN A 261 9.93 -2.33 9.54
C GLN A 261 9.78 -1.39 8.35
N ALA A 262 8.90 -0.41 8.48
CA ALA A 262 8.82 0.71 7.56
C ALA A 262 10.20 1.35 7.40
N THR A 263 10.67 1.36 6.16
CA THR A 263 12.03 1.77 5.80
C THR A 263 12.00 2.57 4.51
N GLY A 264 13.17 2.94 3.99
CA GLY A 264 13.25 3.65 2.73
C GLY A 264 12.61 5.03 2.82
N PRO A 265 11.94 5.50 1.75
CA PRO A 265 11.35 6.83 1.69
C PRO A 265 10.41 7.19 2.84
N PHE A 266 9.83 6.19 3.50
CA PHE A 266 8.90 6.33 4.62
C PHE A 266 9.58 6.72 5.94
N GLN A 267 10.92 6.70 6.03
CA GLN A 267 11.64 7.20 7.21
C GLN A 267 11.81 8.73 7.19
N ARG A 268 11.70 9.35 6.01
CA ARG A 268 11.87 10.80 5.86
C ARG A 268 10.76 11.55 6.58
N SER A 269 11.12 12.50 7.42
CA SER A 269 10.16 13.34 8.15
C SER A 269 9.27 14.16 7.20
N THR A 270 9.79 14.54 6.03
CA THR A 270 9.11 15.35 5.01
C THR A 270 8.22 14.54 4.06
N PHE A 271 8.36 13.21 4.00
CA PHE A 271 7.58 12.40 3.07
C PHE A 271 6.10 12.41 3.42
N ARG A 272 5.24 12.59 2.42
CA ARG A 272 3.79 12.42 2.54
C ARG A 272 3.22 11.71 1.31
N PHE A 273 2.25 10.86 1.55
CA PHE A 273 1.40 10.30 0.51
C PHE A 273 0.42 11.35 -0.02
N GLN A 274 -0.07 11.15 -1.25
CA GLN A 274 -1.13 11.97 -1.82
C GLN A 274 -2.48 11.68 -1.13
N PRO A 275 -3.41 12.65 -1.08
CA PRO A 275 -4.74 12.44 -0.53
C PRO A 275 -5.43 11.24 -1.18
N GLY A 276 -5.92 10.32 -0.34
CA GLY A 276 -6.59 9.09 -0.76
C GLY A 276 -5.64 7.93 -1.06
N ALA A 277 -4.33 8.08 -0.85
CA ALA A 277 -3.38 7.04 -1.21
C ALA A 277 -3.69 5.68 -0.57
N VAL A 278 -3.45 4.62 -1.36
CA VAL A 278 -3.54 3.23 -0.92
C VAL A 278 -2.14 2.64 -0.87
N ALA A 279 -1.71 2.20 0.30
CA ALA A 279 -0.35 1.69 0.51
C ALA A 279 -0.38 0.32 1.17
N TYR A 280 0.45 -0.63 0.71
CA TYR A 280 0.57 -1.95 1.32
C TYR A 280 2.02 -2.45 1.28
N HIS A 281 2.49 -3.06 2.36
CA HIS A 281 3.75 -3.78 2.38
C HIS A 281 3.52 -5.21 2.90
N ILE A 282 3.82 -6.21 2.09
CA ILE A 282 3.69 -7.62 2.47
C ILE A 282 4.78 -7.91 3.49
N HIS A 283 4.37 -8.12 4.74
CA HIS A 283 5.21 -8.64 5.81
C HIS A 283 4.33 -9.26 6.88
N SER A 284 4.79 -10.34 7.52
CA SER A 284 4.00 -11.14 8.46
C SER A 284 3.43 -10.37 9.65
N PHE A 285 4.16 -9.37 10.13
CA PHE A 285 3.76 -8.57 11.30
C PHE A 285 3.52 -7.11 10.92
N SER A 286 3.17 -6.84 9.66
CA SER A 286 2.99 -5.48 9.13
C SER A 286 1.96 -4.65 9.92
N ALA A 287 1.00 -5.30 10.57
CA ALA A 287 0.00 -4.70 11.44
C ALA A 287 0.09 -5.21 12.89
N ALA A 288 1.25 -5.65 13.37
CA ALA A 288 1.39 -5.98 14.80
C ALA A 288 1.20 -4.76 15.72
N SER A 289 1.21 -3.55 15.16
CA SER A 289 0.57 -2.37 15.73
C SER A 289 0.09 -1.48 14.60
N VAL A 290 -1.09 -0.89 14.77
CA VAL A 290 -1.60 0.20 13.91
C VAL A 290 -1.43 1.56 14.58
N ARG A 291 -1.10 1.57 15.88
CA ARG A 291 -0.96 2.78 16.71
C ARG A 291 0.48 3.29 16.84
N SER A 292 1.47 2.54 16.35
CA SER A 292 2.87 3.01 16.29
C SER A 292 3.15 3.86 15.05
N LYS A 293 3.87 4.97 15.21
CA LYS A 293 4.33 5.80 14.08
C LYS A 293 5.60 5.29 13.42
N THR A 294 6.33 4.40 14.09
CA THR A 294 7.71 4.03 13.71
C THR A 294 7.93 2.53 13.58
N SER A 295 7.02 1.72 14.11
CA SER A 295 7.15 0.25 14.12
C SER A 295 6.21 -0.39 13.12
N TYR A 296 6.64 -1.50 12.52
CA TYR A 296 5.93 -2.26 11.51
C TYR A 296 5.63 -1.41 10.28
N TRP A 297 4.48 -1.60 9.62
CA TRP A 297 4.14 -0.90 8.38
C TRP A 297 2.84 -0.13 8.43
N VAL A 298 1.76 -0.71 8.95
CA VAL A 298 0.43 -0.07 8.89
C VAL A 298 0.42 1.28 9.58
N GLY A 299 0.84 1.37 10.84
CA GLY A 299 0.88 2.64 11.56
C GLY A 299 1.77 3.71 10.89
N PRO A 300 3.03 3.42 10.53
CA PRO A 300 3.89 4.35 9.78
C PRO A 300 3.31 4.81 8.44
N LEU A 301 2.72 3.90 7.64
CA LEU A 301 2.10 4.27 6.36
C LEU A 301 0.93 5.25 6.57
N LEU A 302 0.11 5.02 7.60
CA LEU A 302 -0.99 5.90 7.97
C LEU A 302 -0.49 7.26 8.49
N ASP A 303 0.56 7.29 9.33
CA ASP A 303 1.19 8.56 9.79
C ASP A 303 1.72 9.38 8.60
N LYS A 304 2.27 8.70 7.59
CA LYS A 304 2.77 9.35 6.35
C LYS A 304 1.68 9.79 5.39
N GLY A 305 0.40 9.54 5.65
CA GLY A 305 -0.68 10.07 4.81
C GLY A 305 -1.47 9.04 4.02
N ALA A 306 -1.18 7.73 4.13
CA ALA A 306 -2.04 6.74 3.46
C ALA A 306 -3.47 6.85 4.02
N ALA A 307 -4.47 6.83 3.13
CA ALA A 307 -5.88 6.84 3.52
C ALA A 307 -6.41 5.42 3.76
N ALA A 308 -5.80 4.44 3.10
CA ALA A 308 -6.13 3.03 3.28
C ALA A 308 -4.88 2.13 3.17
N THR A 309 -4.85 1.09 3.99
CA THR A 309 -3.81 0.06 4.01
C THR A 309 -4.37 -1.23 4.60
N MET A 310 -3.58 -2.29 4.57
CA MET A 310 -3.92 -3.57 5.19
C MET A 310 -2.64 -4.19 5.76
N GLY A 311 -2.79 -5.15 6.67
CA GLY A 311 -1.64 -5.85 7.20
C GLY A 311 -2.02 -7.03 8.08
N CYS A 312 -0.99 -7.69 8.61
CA CYS A 312 -1.17 -8.89 9.44
C CYS A 312 -0.73 -8.63 10.88
N VAL A 313 -1.60 -8.96 11.83
CA VAL A 313 -1.41 -8.72 13.27
C VAL A 313 -0.50 -9.76 13.93
N PHE A 314 -0.43 -10.95 13.32
CA PHE A 314 0.47 -12.05 13.62
C PHE A 314 0.91 -12.74 12.31
N GLU A 315 1.82 -13.71 12.40
CA GLU A 315 2.31 -14.50 11.26
C GLU A 315 1.17 -15.14 10.43
N PRO A 316 0.99 -14.75 9.16
CA PRO A 316 -0.09 -15.23 8.32
C PRO A 316 0.29 -16.41 7.42
N TYR A 317 1.57 -16.61 7.09
CA TYR A 317 2.01 -17.29 5.86
C TYR A 317 1.54 -16.58 4.57
N LEU A 318 2.46 -16.43 3.60
CA LEU A 318 2.20 -15.71 2.34
C LEU A 318 0.93 -16.18 1.61
N ALA A 319 0.70 -17.50 1.52
CA ALA A 319 -0.46 -18.06 0.82
C ALA A 319 -1.82 -17.76 1.47
N MET A 320 -1.83 -17.17 2.67
CA MET A 320 -3.03 -16.79 3.41
C MET A 320 -3.14 -15.27 3.63
N THR A 321 -2.29 -14.47 3.00
CA THR A 321 -2.45 -13.01 2.94
C THR A 321 -3.29 -12.61 1.72
N PRO A 322 -3.73 -11.34 1.64
CA PRO A 322 -4.43 -10.83 0.47
C PRO A 322 -3.62 -11.01 -0.81
N VAL A 323 -4.25 -11.55 -1.86
CA VAL A 323 -3.68 -11.60 -3.21
C VAL A 323 -3.72 -10.20 -3.80
N VAL A 324 -2.60 -9.48 -3.68
CA VAL A 324 -2.43 -8.06 -4.03
C VAL A 324 -2.99 -7.66 -5.40
N PRO A 325 -2.74 -8.40 -6.50
CA PRO A 325 -3.30 -8.03 -7.81
C PRO A 325 -4.82 -8.12 -7.84
N LEU A 326 -5.44 -9.08 -7.14
CA LEU A 326 -6.91 -9.18 -7.08
C LEU A 326 -7.52 -7.99 -6.33
N PHE A 327 -6.90 -7.58 -5.23
CA PHE A 327 -7.29 -6.39 -4.47
C PHE A 327 -7.26 -5.14 -5.35
N PHE A 328 -6.13 -4.88 -6.01
CA PHE A 328 -6.00 -3.67 -6.83
C PHE A 328 -6.87 -3.72 -8.09
N ARG A 329 -7.05 -4.90 -8.70
CA ARG A 329 -7.97 -5.04 -9.83
C ARG A 329 -9.39 -4.65 -9.43
N ARG A 330 -9.87 -5.13 -8.28
CA ARG A 330 -11.20 -4.79 -7.75
C ARG A 330 -11.34 -3.30 -7.47
N LEU A 331 -10.33 -2.67 -6.87
CA LEU A 331 -10.32 -1.21 -6.68
C LEU A 331 -10.42 -0.48 -8.03
N LEU A 332 -9.60 -0.85 -9.02
CA LEU A 332 -9.60 -0.25 -10.36
C LEU A 332 -10.94 -0.43 -11.09
N ASP A 333 -11.66 -1.53 -10.83
CA ASP A 333 -13.02 -1.76 -11.31
C ASP A 333 -14.08 -0.91 -10.56
N GLY A 334 -13.65 0.01 -9.70
CA GLY A 334 -14.49 0.95 -8.96
C GLY A 334 -15.21 0.35 -7.76
N ARG A 335 -14.75 -0.81 -7.24
CA ARG A 335 -15.32 -1.46 -6.05
C ARG A 335 -14.82 -0.80 -4.75
N GLY A 336 -15.54 -1.04 -3.66
CA GLY A 336 -15.18 -0.50 -2.35
C GLY A 336 -13.90 -1.11 -1.81
N PHE A 337 -13.16 -0.36 -0.99
CA PHE A 337 -11.91 -0.80 -0.38
C PHE A 337 -12.06 -2.12 0.38
N LEU A 338 -13.07 -2.24 1.25
CA LEU A 338 -13.26 -3.46 2.02
C LEU A 338 -13.74 -4.62 1.15
N GLU A 339 -14.66 -4.37 0.21
CA GLU A 339 -15.09 -5.37 -0.78
C GLU A 339 -13.91 -5.94 -1.59
N ALA A 340 -12.99 -5.08 -2.01
CA ALA A 340 -11.75 -5.50 -2.68
C ALA A 340 -10.86 -6.32 -1.75
N GLY A 341 -10.78 -5.95 -0.47
CA GLY A 341 -10.06 -6.67 0.57
C GLY A 341 -10.57 -8.09 0.75
N ASP A 342 -11.85 -8.26 1.07
CA ASP A 342 -12.50 -9.56 1.25
C ASP A 342 -12.39 -10.43 -0.02
N TYR A 343 -12.56 -9.85 -1.21
CA TYR A 343 -12.40 -10.59 -2.46
C TYR A 343 -10.98 -11.10 -2.70
N SER A 344 -9.98 -10.44 -2.14
CA SER A 344 -8.56 -10.80 -2.31
C SER A 344 -8.03 -11.74 -1.23
N GLN A 345 -8.75 -11.93 -0.13
CA GLN A 345 -8.30 -12.63 1.06
C GLN A 345 -8.74 -14.11 1.05
N PRO A 346 -7.82 -15.10 0.96
CA PRO A 346 -8.20 -16.51 0.84
C PRO A 346 -8.89 -17.09 2.08
N VAL A 347 -8.58 -16.55 3.27
CA VAL A 347 -9.04 -17.10 4.56
C VAL A 347 -9.54 -16.05 5.55
N VAL A 348 -10.49 -16.44 6.40
CA VAL A 348 -11.00 -15.68 7.56
C VAL A 348 -10.67 -16.44 8.87
N SER A 349 -10.99 -15.89 10.04
CA SER A 349 -10.45 -16.36 11.33
C SER A 349 -8.90 -16.40 11.35
N TRP A 350 -8.27 -15.39 10.75
CA TRP A 350 -6.83 -15.36 10.58
C TRP A 350 -6.24 -13.98 10.87
N GLN A 351 -5.09 -13.66 10.30
CA GLN A 351 -4.26 -12.56 10.81
C GLN A 351 -4.46 -11.21 10.14
N THR A 352 -5.26 -11.14 9.07
CA THR A 352 -5.38 -9.93 8.24
C THR A 352 -6.35 -8.92 8.84
N THR A 353 -5.99 -7.63 8.78
CA THR A 353 -6.87 -6.49 9.08
C THR A 353 -6.83 -5.50 7.91
N PHE A 354 -7.97 -4.86 7.64
CA PHE A 354 -8.12 -3.84 6.60
C PHE A 354 -8.38 -2.49 7.28
N VAL A 355 -7.47 -1.52 7.07
CA VAL A 355 -7.46 -0.24 7.78
C VAL A 355 -7.70 0.90 6.80
N GLY A 356 -8.90 1.46 6.80
CA GLY A 356 -9.37 2.45 5.85
C GLY A 356 -10.90 2.54 5.84
N ASP A 357 -11.43 3.56 5.17
CA ASP A 357 -12.88 3.68 5.02
C ASP A 357 -13.41 2.48 4.18
N PRO A 358 -14.32 1.65 4.73
CA PRO A 358 -14.76 0.43 4.05
C PRO A 358 -15.50 0.71 2.73
N ARG A 359 -16.09 1.90 2.61
CA ARG A 359 -16.81 2.36 1.41
C ARG A 359 -15.94 3.13 0.45
N TYR A 360 -14.63 3.26 0.70
CA TYR A 360 -13.72 4.04 -0.13
C TYR A 360 -13.67 3.52 -1.58
N ARG A 361 -14.01 4.36 -2.57
CA ARG A 361 -14.03 4.01 -4.00
C ARG A 361 -13.27 5.02 -4.89
N PRO A 362 -11.93 4.99 -4.89
CA PRO A 362 -11.10 5.96 -5.62
C PRO A 362 -11.30 5.99 -7.14
N PHE A 363 -11.87 4.94 -7.70
CA PHE A 363 -12.02 4.73 -9.15
C PHE A 363 -13.48 4.67 -9.61
N ALA A 364 -14.45 5.05 -8.76
CA ALA A 364 -15.86 5.02 -9.14
C ALA A 364 -16.25 6.08 -10.19
N VAL A 365 -15.44 7.13 -10.32
CA VAL A 365 -15.69 8.26 -11.22
C VAL A 365 -14.77 8.16 -12.44
N SER A 366 -15.33 8.32 -13.64
CA SER A 366 -14.53 8.30 -14.89
C SER A 366 -13.46 9.40 -14.92
N LEU A 367 -12.38 9.18 -15.66
CA LEU A 367 -11.28 10.15 -15.74
C LEU A 367 -11.73 11.51 -16.32
N ASP A 368 -12.59 11.52 -17.33
CA ASP A 368 -13.11 12.77 -17.91
C ASP A 368 -13.93 13.58 -16.90
N GLU A 369 -14.72 12.88 -16.09
CA GLU A 369 -15.48 13.49 -15.01
C GLU A 369 -14.58 14.04 -13.89
N GLN A 370 -13.50 13.31 -13.55
CA GLN A 370 -12.48 13.80 -12.61
C GLN A 370 -11.84 15.10 -13.10
N ILE A 371 -11.39 15.14 -14.36
CA ILE A 371 -10.80 16.33 -14.99
C ILE A 371 -11.77 17.52 -14.88
N ARG A 372 -13.03 17.33 -15.31
CA ARG A 372 -14.05 18.39 -15.27
C ARG A 372 -14.25 18.94 -13.86
N ARG A 373 -14.30 18.07 -12.84
CA ARG A 373 -14.47 18.49 -11.44
C ARG A 373 -13.25 19.25 -10.92
N LEU A 374 -12.05 18.80 -11.26
CA LEU A 374 -10.80 19.43 -10.85
C LEU A 374 -10.65 20.82 -11.48
N GLU A 375 -10.92 20.95 -12.78
CA GLU A 375 -10.90 22.24 -13.49
C GLU A 375 -11.92 23.21 -12.90
N ALA A 376 -13.16 22.76 -12.70
CA ALA A 376 -14.21 23.59 -12.11
C ALA A 376 -13.88 24.05 -10.67
N ALA A 377 -13.10 23.26 -9.93
CA ALA A 377 -12.70 23.58 -8.56
C ALA A 377 -11.30 24.24 -8.47
N GLY A 378 -10.63 24.52 -9.60
CA GLY A 378 -9.30 25.13 -9.62
C GLY A 378 -8.23 24.30 -8.90
N ARG A 379 -8.33 22.97 -8.98
CA ARG A 379 -7.52 22.04 -8.20
C ARG A 379 -6.21 21.67 -8.92
N PRO A 380 -5.04 21.76 -8.26
CA PRO A 380 -3.75 21.46 -8.89
C PRO A 380 -3.63 19.99 -9.35
N GLU A 381 -4.36 19.07 -8.72
CA GLU A 381 -4.34 17.65 -9.05
C GLU A 381 -4.80 17.36 -10.51
N VAL A 382 -5.40 18.35 -11.19
CA VAL A 382 -5.75 18.28 -12.61
C VAL A 382 -4.57 17.89 -13.50
N GLU A 383 -3.34 18.24 -13.13
CA GLU A 383 -2.15 17.88 -13.90
C GLU A 383 -1.94 16.36 -13.98
N TRP A 384 -2.20 15.65 -12.88
CA TRP A 384 -2.11 14.19 -12.82
C TRP A 384 -3.24 13.52 -13.60
N ALA A 385 -4.44 14.08 -13.55
CA ALA A 385 -5.57 13.59 -14.33
C ALA A 385 -5.30 13.69 -15.84
N TRP A 386 -4.76 14.82 -16.31
CA TRP A 386 -4.33 14.99 -17.69
C TRP A 386 -3.16 14.08 -18.05
N LEU A 387 -2.21 13.88 -17.14
CA LEU A 387 -1.11 12.94 -17.35
C LEU A 387 -1.64 11.51 -17.59
N ARG A 388 -2.61 11.07 -16.78
CA ARG A 388 -3.24 9.75 -16.97
C ARG A 388 -3.91 9.65 -18.34
N LYS A 389 -4.57 10.72 -18.79
CA LYS A 389 -5.21 10.78 -20.11
C LYS A 389 -4.19 10.75 -21.26
N VAL A 390 -3.02 11.37 -21.07
CA VAL A 390 -1.88 11.25 -22.00
C VAL A 390 -1.42 9.79 -22.12
N ASN A 391 -1.29 9.09 -21.00
CA ASN A 391 -0.88 7.68 -20.97
C ASN A 391 -1.91 6.73 -21.60
N LEU A 392 -3.20 7.06 -21.52
CA LEU A 392 -4.30 6.27 -22.10
C LEU A 392 -4.54 6.54 -23.60
N GLY A 393 -3.58 7.14 -24.30
CA GLY A 393 -3.63 7.34 -25.75
C GLY A 393 -3.64 8.79 -26.21
N GLY A 394 -3.64 9.77 -25.31
CA GLY A 394 -3.53 11.19 -25.67
C GLY A 394 -2.17 11.57 -26.27
N GLY A 395 -1.11 10.87 -25.88
CA GLY A 395 0.22 10.98 -26.47
C GLY A 395 0.88 12.36 -26.36
N GLU A 396 1.93 12.58 -27.17
CA GLU A 396 2.76 13.78 -27.10
C GLU A 396 1.98 15.08 -27.35
N LYS A 397 1.09 15.11 -28.35
CA LYS A 397 0.34 16.30 -28.74
C LYS A 397 -0.49 16.84 -27.57
N LEU A 398 -1.28 15.97 -26.93
CA LEU A 398 -2.07 16.36 -25.76
C LEU A 398 -1.18 16.78 -24.60
N CYS A 399 -0.07 16.05 -24.36
CA CYS A 399 0.86 16.37 -23.29
C CYS A 399 1.44 17.78 -23.45
N ARG A 400 1.87 18.15 -24.66
CA ARG A 400 2.42 19.47 -24.97
C ARG A 400 1.39 20.59 -24.77
N GLU A 401 0.18 20.40 -25.28
CA GLU A 401 -0.93 21.35 -25.12
C GLU A 401 -1.22 21.62 -23.65
N LYS A 402 -1.42 20.55 -22.87
CA LYS A 402 -1.80 20.68 -21.45
C LYS A 402 -0.65 21.11 -20.56
N ALA A 403 0.60 20.72 -20.85
CA ALA A 403 1.76 21.24 -20.14
C ALA A 403 1.86 22.76 -20.26
N ALA A 404 1.68 23.30 -21.47
CA ALA A 404 1.71 24.75 -21.70
C ALA A 404 0.50 25.47 -21.09
N ALA A 405 -0.71 24.92 -21.24
CA ALA A 405 -1.92 25.54 -20.72
C ALA A 405 -1.93 25.62 -19.18
N LEU A 406 -1.42 24.58 -18.51
CA LEU A 406 -1.41 24.48 -17.04
C LEU A 406 -0.11 24.97 -16.41
N GLN A 407 0.93 25.23 -17.21
CA GLN A 407 2.31 25.43 -16.73
C GLN A 407 2.75 24.30 -15.78
N SER A 408 2.38 23.06 -16.11
CA SER A 408 2.49 21.93 -15.19
C SER A 408 3.88 21.29 -15.24
N PRO A 409 4.64 21.27 -14.12
CA PRO A 409 5.91 20.55 -14.05
C PRO A 409 5.75 19.04 -14.28
N VAL A 410 4.64 18.45 -13.85
CA VAL A 410 4.33 17.03 -14.03
C VAL A 410 4.17 16.68 -15.51
N LEU A 411 3.42 17.49 -16.27
CA LEU A 411 3.23 17.27 -17.70
C LEU A 411 4.48 17.63 -18.51
N TYR A 412 5.29 18.59 -18.06
CA TYR A 412 6.60 18.86 -18.68
C TYR A 412 7.60 17.73 -18.44
N GLU A 413 7.63 17.12 -17.25
CA GLU A 413 8.42 15.91 -17.00
C GLU A 413 8.00 14.80 -17.96
N LYS A 414 6.68 14.57 -18.08
CA LYS A 414 6.12 13.57 -18.99
C LYS A 414 6.45 13.85 -20.46
N LEU A 415 6.37 15.11 -20.89
CA LEU A 415 6.73 15.51 -22.25
C LEU A 415 8.21 15.21 -22.52
N GLY A 416 9.08 15.46 -21.55
CA GLY A 416 10.50 15.07 -21.59
C GLY A 416 10.70 13.56 -21.69
N ASP A 417 9.92 12.76 -20.95
CA ASP A 417 9.95 11.30 -21.02
C ASP A 417 9.52 10.78 -22.42
N LEU A 418 8.51 11.40 -23.04
CA LEU A 418 8.00 11.01 -24.36
C LEU A 418 8.93 11.41 -25.52
N THR A 419 9.60 12.56 -25.41
CA THR A 419 10.31 13.19 -26.55
C THR A 419 11.82 13.17 -26.43
N GLY A 420 12.35 12.98 -25.22
CA GLY A 420 13.76 13.21 -24.93
C GLY A 420 14.18 14.68 -25.06
N ASP A 421 13.24 15.63 -25.05
CA ASP A 421 13.52 17.07 -25.14
C ASP A 421 14.03 17.64 -23.80
N ALA A 422 15.27 18.12 -23.80
CA ALA A 422 15.88 18.79 -22.65
C ALA A 422 15.12 20.06 -22.23
N ALA A 423 14.46 20.77 -23.15
CA ALA A 423 13.70 21.96 -22.83
C ALA A 423 12.47 21.64 -21.96
N ALA A 424 11.78 20.54 -22.24
CA ALA A 424 10.65 20.08 -21.43
C ALA A 424 11.09 19.79 -19.98
N TYR A 425 12.18 19.05 -19.78
CA TYR A 425 12.70 18.82 -18.43
C TYR A 425 13.15 20.09 -17.73
N ARG A 426 13.73 21.07 -18.44
CA ARG A 426 14.08 22.37 -17.83
C ARG A 426 12.86 23.12 -17.32
N GLN A 427 11.73 23.06 -18.03
CA GLN A 427 10.46 23.62 -17.55
C GLN A 427 9.96 22.85 -16.32
N ALA A 428 10.08 21.53 -16.30
CA ALA A 428 9.71 20.70 -15.16
C ALA A 428 10.51 20.99 -13.87
N LEU A 429 11.68 21.65 -13.96
CA LEU A 429 12.51 22.01 -12.81
C LEU A 429 12.08 23.31 -12.11
N GLN A 430 11.23 24.14 -12.72
CA GLN A 430 10.87 25.47 -12.20
C GLN A 430 9.52 25.48 -11.47
N PRO A 431 9.45 26.00 -10.22
CA PRO A 431 10.36 25.75 -9.11
C PRO A 431 9.96 24.42 -8.42
N ALA A 432 10.84 23.43 -8.46
CA ALA A 432 10.62 22.18 -7.73
C ALA A 432 10.65 22.44 -6.21
N GLY A 433 9.47 22.53 -5.57
CA GLY A 433 9.36 22.67 -4.11
C GLY A 433 9.78 21.43 -3.32
N ASP A 434 9.85 20.27 -3.97
CA ASP A 434 10.30 19.01 -3.37
C ASP A 434 11.72 18.65 -3.85
N PRO A 435 12.72 18.55 -2.94
CA PRO A 435 14.10 18.21 -3.31
C PRO A 435 14.23 16.84 -3.99
N TYR A 436 13.35 15.88 -3.68
CA TYR A 436 13.37 14.56 -4.31
C TYR A 436 12.74 14.57 -5.70
N ARG A 437 11.79 15.49 -5.97
CA ARG A 437 11.35 15.76 -7.35
C ARG A 437 12.49 16.38 -8.15
N TYR A 438 13.21 17.35 -7.57
CA TYR A 438 14.41 17.91 -8.20
C TYR A 438 15.44 16.82 -8.52
N LEU A 439 15.75 15.93 -7.58
CA LEU A 439 16.63 14.78 -7.79
C LEU A 439 16.18 13.92 -8.98
N ARG A 440 14.89 13.58 -9.08
CA ARG A 440 14.35 12.79 -10.19
C ARG A 440 14.51 13.49 -11.52
N VAL A 441 13.99 14.71 -11.64
CA VAL A 441 13.89 15.44 -12.91
C VAL A 441 15.29 15.87 -13.39
N ALA A 442 16.17 16.31 -12.48
CA ALA A 442 17.54 16.67 -12.82
C ALA A 442 18.35 15.44 -13.29
N SER A 443 18.17 14.28 -12.65
CA SER A 443 18.84 13.05 -13.09
C SER A 443 18.38 12.61 -14.49
N LYS A 444 17.08 12.73 -14.79
CA LYS A 444 16.55 12.46 -16.14
C LYS A 444 17.11 13.43 -17.18
N LEU A 445 17.17 14.73 -16.87
CA LEU A 445 17.73 15.74 -17.76
C LEU A 445 19.23 15.53 -17.99
N ALA A 446 19.99 15.20 -16.95
CA ALA A 446 21.40 14.87 -17.09
C ALA A 446 21.61 13.67 -18.03
N ALA A 447 20.79 12.62 -17.91
CA ALA A 447 20.85 11.48 -18.83
C ALA A 447 20.53 11.86 -20.29
N VAL A 448 19.66 12.85 -20.52
CA VAL A 448 19.43 13.41 -21.87
C VAL A 448 20.69 14.10 -22.40
N TYR A 449 21.34 14.92 -21.58
CA TYR A 449 22.58 15.59 -21.96
C TYR A 449 23.72 14.60 -22.24
N GLU A 450 23.86 13.54 -21.43
CA GLU A 450 24.84 12.48 -21.68
C GLU A 450 24.63 11.81 -23.05
N ARG A 451 23.39 11.43 -23.38
CA ARG A 451 23.07 10.85 -24.70
C ARG A 451 23.34 11.79 -25.87
N ARG A 452 23.33 13.10 -25.63
CA ARG A 452 23.62 14.14 -26.64
C ARG A 452 25.10 14.54 -26.68
N GLY A 453 25.98 13.90 -25.90
CA GLY A 453 27.39 14.26 -25.83
C GLY A 453 27.63 15.62 -25.18
N GLN A 454 26.79 16.00 -24.21
CA GLN A 454 26.81 17.28 -23.48
C GLN A 454 27.20 17.08 -22.00
N PRO A 455 28.41 16.57 -21.70
CA PRO A 455 28.80 16.21 -20.33
C PRO A 455 28.94 17.43 -19.40
N ARG A 456 29.20 18.64 -19.92
CA ARG A 456 29.29 19.86 -19.11
C ARG A 456 27.94 20.27 -18.53
N GLU A 457 26.89 20.15 -19.34
CA GLU A 457 25.51 20.44 -18.95
C GLU A 457 24.98 19.40 -17.96
N ALA A 458 25.30 18.11 -18.17
CA ALA A 458 25.01 17.06 -17.20
C ALA A 458 25.76 17.28 -15.88
N LEU A 459 27.04 17.65 -15.93
CA LEU A 459 27.86 17.94 -14.76
C LEU A 459 27.28 19.07 -13.92
N ALA A 460 26.84 20.16 -14.55
CA ALA A 460 26.25 21.31 -13.85
C ALA A 460 25.03 20.92 -12.99
N LEU A 461 24.21 19.97 -13.46
CA LEU A 461 23.09 19.44 -12.67
C LEU A 461 23.58 18.63 -11.46
N TYR A 462 24.60 17.79 -11.66
CA TYR A 462 25.17 16.96 -10.59
C TYR A 462 25.97 17.77 -9.55
N GLU A 463 26.51 18.94 -9.92
CA GLU A 463 27.05 19.89 -8.96
C GLU A 463 25.95 20.39 -8.00
N GLY A 464 24.79 20.76 -8.54
CA GLY A 464 23.62 21.12 -7.72
C GLY A 464 23.11 19.96 -6.86
N LEU A 465 23.03 18.74 -7.42
CA LEU A 465 22.56 17.55 -6.69
C LEU A 465 23.51 17.16 -5.55
N THR A 466 24.83 17.14 -5.79
CA THR A 466 25.82 16.80 -4.76
C THR A 466 25.83 17.83 -3.62
N ALA A 467 25.55 19.10 -3.91
CA ALA A 467 25.38 20.12 -2.88
C ALA A 467 24.08 19.91 -2.08
N ALA A 468 22.94 19.73 -2.76
CA ALA A 468 21.63 19.58 -2.11
C ALA A 468 21.49 18.32 -1.26
N PHE A 469 22.22 17.25 -1.60
CA PHE A 469 22.17 15.94 -0.95
C PHE A 469 23.46 15.58 -0.21
N ALA A 470 24.31 16.56 0.14
CA ALA A 470 25.65 16.31 0.68
C ALA A 470 25.67 15.44 1.97
N THR A 471 24.63 15.55 2.81
CA THR A 471 24.52 14.84 4.09
C THR A 471 23.63 13.58 4.02
N ARG A 472 23.18 13.21 2.82
CA ARG A 472 22.22 12.13 2.58
C ARG A 472 22.94 10.81 2.28
N LYS A 473 22.25 9.67 2.47
CA LYS A 473 22.81 8.33 2.26
C LYS A 473 23.23 8.11 0.80
N ASN A 474 22.55 8.75 -0.14
CA ASN A 474 22.88 8.69 -1.56
C ASN A 474 24.05 9.60 -2.00
N ALA A 475 24.63 10.42 -1.11
CA ALA A 475 25.72 11.33 -1.46
C ALA A 475 26.90 10.65 -2.19
N PRO A 476 27.36 9.45 -1.80
CA PRO A 476 28.45 8.77 -2.52
C PRO A 476 28.08 8.41 -3.96
N ALA A 477 26.83 8.00 -4.22
CA ALA A 477 26.36 7.69 -5.57
C ALA A 477 26.34 8.94 -6.46
N LEU A 478 25.87 10.07 -5.91
CA LEU A 478 25.85 11.35 -6.61
C LEU A 478 27.25 11.87 -6.92
N ASN A 479 28.19 11.79 -5.95
CA ASN A 479 29.57 12.22 -6.17
C ASN A 479 30.29 11.32 -7.19
N ARG A 480 30.03 10.01 -7.20
CA ARG A 480 30.60 9.08 -8.20
C ARG A 480 30.16 9.47 -9.62
N LYS A 481 28.86 9.71 -9.81
CA LYS A 481 28.33 10.14 -11.10
C LYS A 481 28.83 11.53 -11.51
N ALA A 482 28.92 12.48 -10.57
CA ALA A 482 29.48 13.80 -10.82
C ALA A 482 30.96 13.73 -11.26
N ARG A 483 31.75 12.83 -10.64
CA ARG A 483 33.15 12.57 -11.03
C ARG A 483 33.24 12.03 -12.45
N GLU A 484 32.43 11.03 -12.80
CA GLU A 484 32.39 10.46 -14.16
C GLU A 484 32.07 11.53 -15.21
N LEU A 485 31.08 12.37 -14.94
CA LEU A 485 30.71 13.50 -15.80
C LEU A 485 31.82 14.56 -15.89
N ALA A 486 32.53 14.83 -14.78
CA ALA A 486 33.66 15.75 -14.77
C ALA A 486 34.82 15.26 -15.65
N VAL A 487 35.14 13.97 -15.60
CA VAL A 487 36.12 13.35 -16.49
C VAL A 487 35.69 13.48 -17.95
N ALA A 488 34.43 13.13 -18.27
CA ALA A 488 33.89 13.24 -19.62
C ALA A 488 33.87 14.69 -20.14
N ALA A 489 33.72 15.67 -19.25
CA ALA A 489 33.72 17.10 -19.57
C ALA A 489 35.13 17.72 -19.69
N GLY A 490 36.19 16.97 -19.39
CA GLY A 490 37.57 17.47 -19.29
C GLY A 490 37.81 18.39 -18.09
N ALA A 491 36.96 18.34 -17.07
CA ALA A 491 37.05 19.18 -15.87
C ALA A 491 37.84 18.46 -14.77
N THR A 492 39.17 18.40 -14.92
CA THR A 492 40.09 17.66 -14.03
C THR A 492 39.97 18.08 -12.56
N ASP A 493 39.87 19.37 -12.29
CA ASP A 493 39.79 19.90 -10.92
C ASP A 493 38.49 19.46 -10.23
N LYS A 494 37.38 19.43 -10.97
CA LYS A 494 36.09 18.94 -10.47
C LYS A 494 36.12 17.44 -10.25
N ALA A 495 36.76 16.68 -11.14
CA ALA A 495 36.92 15.23 -10.96
C ALA A 495 37.73 14.93 -9.68
N ALA A 496 38.82 15.66 -9.44
CA ALA A 496 39.62 15.56 -8.22
C ALA A 496 38.82 15.93 -6.96
N LEU A 497 38.01 17.01 -7.03
CA LEU A 497 37.12 17.41 -5.94
C LEU A 497 36.14 16.30 -5.55
N PHE A 498 35.44 15.72 -6.52
CA PHE A 498 34.48 14.65 -6.24
C PHE A 498 35.16 13.37 -5.76
N GLN A 499 36.37 13.07 -6.23
CA GLN A 499 37.17 11.97 -5.70
C GLN A 499 37.53 12.20 -4.23
N ALA A 500 38.00 13.39 -3.87
CA ALA A 500 38.36 13.71 -2.48
C ALA A 500 37.16 13.56 -1.52
N ARG A 501 35.95 13.93 -1.96
CA ARG A 501 34.71 13.73 -1.18
C ARG A 501 34.37 12.25 -0.98
N LEU A 502 34.61 11.40 -1.99
CA LEU A 502 34.43 9.96 -1.88
C LEU A 502 35.44 9.35 -0.90
N ASP A 503 36.70 9.75 -1.00
CA ASP A 503 37.78 9.27 -0.11
C ASP A 503 37.53 9.67 1.36
N GLU A 504 37.01 10.89 1.58
CA GLU A 504 36.57 11.35 2.90
C GLU A 504 35.42 10.50 3.46
N TRP A 505 34.40 10.22 2.64
CA TRP A 505 33.30 9.35 3.05
C TRP A 505 33.78 7.93 3.41
N GLU A 506 34.70 7.36 2.63
CA GLU A 506 35.26 6.04 2.90
C GLU A 506 36.07 6.01 4.21
N ARG A 507 36.85 7.06 4.49
CA ARG A 507 37.57 7.21 5.77
C ARG A 507 36.60 7.26 6.95
N ASN A 508 35.59 8.13 6.90
CA ASN A 508 34.59 8.28 7.97
C ASN A 508 33.83 6.97 8.22
N LYS A 509 33.50 6.23 7.16
CA LYS A 509 32.84 4.92 7.26
C LYS A 509 33.72 3.88 7.97
N ASN A 510 35.02 3.86 7.69
CA ASN A 510 35.97 2.92 8.30
C ASN A 510 36.23 3.26 9.78
N GLU A 511 36.32 4.55 10.11
CA GLU A 511 36.46 5.02 11.51
C GLU A 511 35.24 4.64 12.36
N ASN A 512 34.02 4.86 11.85
CA ASN A 512 32.79 4.46 12.52
C ASN A 512 32.73 2.94 12.76
N ARG A 513 33.11 2.12 11.77
CA ARG A 513 33.19 0.66 11.93
C ARG A 513 34.18 0.23 13.00
N ASN A 514 35.34 0.88 13.07
CA ASN A 514 36.35 0.57 14.08
C ASN A 514 35.89 0.97 15.49
N SER A 515 35.15 2.08 15.62
CA SER A 515 34.58 2.52 16.91
C SER A 515 33.49 1.58 17.45
N GLU A 516 32.57 1.10 16.60
CA GLU A 516 31.55 0.12 16.97
C GLU A 516 32.13 -1.28 17.27
N GLY A 517 33.24 -1.62 16.62
CA GLY A 517 33.99 -2.86 16.90
C GLY A 517 34.72 -2.83 18.25
N ASN A 518 35.14 -1.65 18.71
CA ASN A 518 35.83 -1.47 19.99
C ASN A 518 34.86 -1.29 21.18
N SER A 519 33.62 -0.86 20.95
CA SER A 519 32.60 -0.76 22.01
C SER A 519 31.85 -2.07 22.29
N ARG A 520 32.14 -3.14 21.52
CA ARG A 520 31.59 -4.50 21.68
C ARG A 520 32.62 -5.52 22.19
N ARG A 521 33.81 -5.05 22.56
CA ARG A 521 34.80 -5.79 23.37
C ARG A 521 34.83 -5.19 24.76
#